data_AF-A0A5P2UIK0-F1
#
_entry.id   AF-A0A5P2UIK0-F1
#
_cell.length_a   1.000
_cell.length_b   1.000
_cell.length_c   1.000
_cell.angle_alpha   90.00
_cell.angle_beta   90.00
_cell.angle_gamma   90.00
#
_symmetry.space_group_name_H-M   'P 1'
#
loop_
_entity.id
_entity.type
_entity.pdbx_description
1 polymer ?
#
loop_
_entity_poly.entity_id
_entity_poly.type
_entity_poly.pdbx_seq_one_letter_code
_entity_poly.pdbx_strand_id
1 'polypeptide(L)' 'MDQQEQDRQEQDRQERDPSYCPAPAAPAGRVAGPPYADCLECGEPTEYGVATPGVVLCPVCEWQDAQRTACSG' A
#
# COMPACT_ATOMS: atom_id res chain seq x y z
N MET A 1 -1.53 -34.74 9.45
CA MET A 1 -1.85 -33.41 9.99
C MET A 1 -1.94 -32.35 8.90
N ASP A 2 -1.45 -32.62 7.69
CA ASP A 2 -1.56 -31.76 6.50
C ASP A 2 -2.97 -31.52 5.92
N GLN A 3 -3.92 -32.45 6.06
CA GLN A 3 -5.25 -32.29 5.44
C GLN A 3 -6.01 -31.07 6.00
N GLN A 4 -5.90 -30.80 7.30
CA GLN A 4 -6.61 -29.68 7.93
C GLN A 4 -6.08 -28.32 7.49
N GLU A 5 -4.78 -28.22 7.16
CA GLU A 5 -4.17 -26.99 6.64
C GLU A 5 -4.53 -26.75 5.17
N GLN A 6 -4.72 -27.83 4.41
CA GLN A 6 -5.19 -27.79 3.03
C GLN A 6 -6.67 -27.38 2.97
N ASP A 7 -7.51 -27.94 3.83
CA ASP A 7 -8.92 -27.56 3.95
C ASP A 7 -9.10 -26.08 4.33
N ARG A 8 -8.26 -25.56 5.25
CA ARG A 8 -8.30 -24.14 5.63
C ARG A 8 -7.90 -23.22 4.47
N GLN A 9 -6.90 -23.61 3.69
CA GLN A 9 -6.48 -22.85 2.50
C GLN A 9 -7.51 -22.89 1.37
N GLU A 10 -8.18 -24.04 1.17
CA GLU A 10 -9.25 -24.19 0.19
C GLU A 10 -10.47 -23.33 0.58
N GLN A 11 -10.80 -23.29 1.88
CA GLN A 11 -11.84 -22.41 2.42
C GLN A 11 -11.50 -20.93 2.25
N ASP A 12 -10.28 -20.48 2.60
CA ASP A 12 -9.82 -19.09 2.34
C ASP A 12 -9.91 -18.71 0.85
N ARG A 13 -9.61 -19.68 -0.03
CA ARG A 13 -9.68 -19.51 -1.48
C ARG A 13 -11.13 -19.47 -2.00
N GLN A 14 -12.03 -20.24 -1.39
CA GLN A 14 -13.46 -20.25 -1.70
C GLN A 14 -14.17 -19.02 -1.12
N GLU A 15 -13.77 -18.53 0.05
CA GLU A 15 -14.29 -17.35 0.75
C GLU A 15 -13.77 -16.03 0.15
N ARG A 16 -12.75 -16.10 -0.71
CA ARG A 16 -12.50 -15.13 -1.80
C ARG A 16 -13.58 -15.25 -2.89
N ASP A 17 -14.81 -15.28 -2.40
CA ASP A 17 -16.09 -15.58 -3.03
C ASP A 17 -16.57 -14.40 -3.89
N PRO A 18 -17.35 -14.65 -4.95
CA PRO A 18 -17.99 -13.66 -5.82
C PRO A 18 -18.83 -12.57 -5.13
N SER A 19 -19.07 -12.64 -3.81
CA SER A 19 -19.63 -11.53 -3.03
C SER A 19 -18.76 -10.27 -3.04
N TYR A 20 -17.44 -10.38 -3.25
CA TYR A 20 -16.59 -9.21 -3.43
C TYR A 20 -16.63 -8.76 -4.89
N CYS A 21 -16.78 -7.45 -5.12
CA CYS A 21 -16.77 -6.90 -6.47
C CYS A 21 -15.54 -7.45 -7.24
N PRO A 22 -15.75 -8.09 -8.40
CA PRO A 22 -14.63 -8.68 -9.13
C PRO A 22 -13.62 -7.59 -9.46
N ALA A 23 -12.34 -7.86 -9.17
CA ALA A 23 -11.28 -6.97 -9.58
C ALA A 23 -11.31 -6.82 -11.11
N PRO A 24 -11.08 -5.61 -11.64
CA PRO A 24 -11.01 -5.43 -13.09
C PRO A 24 -9.89 -6.30 -13.67
N ALA A 25 -10.13 -6.85 -14.87
CA ALA A 25 -9.21 -7.78 -15.54
C ALA A 25 -7.81 -7.19 -15.80
N ALA A 26 -7.69 -5.86 -15.77
CA ALA A 26 -6.43 -5.15 -15.82
C ALA A 26 -6.42 -4.05 -14.74
N PRO A 27 -5.26 -3.78 -14.11
CA PRO A 27 -5.14 -2.64 -13.21
C PRO A 27 -5.42 -1.34 -13.99
N ALA A 28 -6.01 -0.36 -13.31
CA ALA A 28 -6.10 0.98 -13.87
C ALA A 28 -4.69 1.46 -14.25
N GLY A 29 -4.56 2.01 -15.46
CA GLY A 29 -3.29 2.57 -15.91
C GLY A 29 -2.83 3.68 -14.97
N ARG A 30 -1.51 3.91 -14.88
CA ARG A 30 -0.98 5.06 -14.16
C ARG A 30 -1.58 6.33 -14.75
N VAL A 31 -2.25 7.11 -13.91
CA VAL A 31 -2.76 8.42 -14.31
C VAL A 31 -1.59 9.38 -14.36
N ALA A 32 -1.45 10.11 -15.46
CA ALA A 32 -0.48 11.21 -15.55
C ALA A 32 -0.98 12.35 -14.64
N GLY A 33 -0.46 12.39 -13.41
CA GLY A 33 -0.66 13.50 -12.48
C GLY A 33 0.35 14.62 -12.70
N PRO A 34 0.17 15.77 -12.04
CA PRO A 34 1.28 16.71 -11.80
C PRO A 34 2.51 15.97 -11.28
N PRO A 35 3.74 16.51 -11.45
CA PRO A 35 4.91 15.87 -10.90
C PRO A 35 4.70 15.62 -9.40
N TYR A 36 4.86 14.37 -9.00
CA TYR A 36 4.88 13.99 -7.60
C TYR A 36 6.13 14.56 -6.94
N ALA A 37 6.03 14.93 -5.67
CA ALA A 37 7.22 15.32 -4.92
C ALA A 37 8.10 14.10 -4.67
N ASP A 38 9.43 14.26 -4.70
CA ASP A 38 10.36 13.21 -4.31
C ASP A 38 10.44 13.12 -2.78
N CYS A 39 10.41 11.90 -2.25
CA CYS A 39 10.59 11.64 -0.83
C CYS A 39 12.00 12.03 -0.37
N LEU A 40 12.13 12.81 0.71
CA LEU A 40 13.44 13.26 1.19
C LEU A 40 14.33 12.13 1.75
N GLU A 41 13.74 11.02 2.17
CA GLU A 41 14.47 9.89 2.77
C GLU A 41 14.93 8.86 1.73
N CYS A 42 14.08 8.50 0.76
CA CYS A 42 14.38 7.45 -0.22
C CYS A 42 14.50 7.93 -1.67
N GLY A 43 14.08 9.16 -1.98
CA GLY A 43 14.11 9.73 -3.34
C GLY A 43 13.04 9.16 -4.29
N GLU A 44 12.13 8.31 -3.82
CA GLU A 44 11.01 7.81 -4.64
C GLU A 44 9.87 8.84 -4.70
N PRO A 45 9.08 8.86 -5.78
CA PRO A 45 7.94 9.75 -5.90
C PRO A 45 6.89 9.43 -4.82
N THR A 46 6.44 10.47 -4.13
CA THR A 46 5.34 10.42 -3.17
C THR A 46 3.98 10.30 -3.89
N GLU A 47 2.90 10.08 -3.14
CA GLU A 47 1.54 10.19 -3.69
C GLU A 47 1.05 11.65 -3.80
N TYR A 48 1.79 12.58 -3.21
CA TYR A 48 1.45 14.00 -3.14
C TYR A 48 2.10 14.76 -4.29
N GLY A 49 1.33 15.66 -4.93
CA GLY A 49 1.90 16.57 -5.94
C GLY A 49 2.85 17.57 -5.31
N VAL A 50 3.88 18.01 -6.05
CA VAL A 50 4.87 19.04 -5.62
C VAL A 50 4.25 20.33 -5.09
N ALA A 51 3.00 20.63 -5.46
CA ALA A 51 2.27 21.80 -5.01
C ALA A 51 1.63 21.64 -3.61
N THR A 52 1.74 20.47 -2.99
CA THR A 52 1.15 20.17 -1.66
C THR A 52 2.15 20.56 -0.56
N PRO A 53 1.94 21.68 0.15
CA PRO A 53 2.87 22.11 1.18
C PRO A 53 2.78 21.22 2.43
N GLY A 54 3.93 20.96 3.06
CA GLY A 54 4.01 20.32 4.38
C GLY A 54 4.10 18.80 4.40
N VAL A 55 3.97 18.11 3.26
CA VAL A 55 4.15 16.65 3.17
C VAL A 55 5.38 16.36 2.30
N VAL A 56 6.45 15.86 2.93
CA VAL A 56 7.78 15.67 2.30
C VAL A 56 8.27 14.21 2.30
N LEU A 57 7.52 13.32 2.94
CA LEU A 57 7.82 11.88 3.01
C LEU A 57 6.77 11.09 2.23
N CYS A 58 7.18 9.96 1.66
CA CYS A 58 6.24 8.99 1.13
C CYS A 58 5.52 8.27 2.30
N PRO A 59 4.33 7.67 2.06
CA PRO A 59 3.54 7.04 3.12
C PRO A 59 4.28 5.97 3.93
N VAL A 60 5.21 5.26 3.29
CA VAL A 60 6.06 4.26 3.95
C VAL A 60 7.03 4.93 4.92
N CYS A 61 7.77 5.94 4.46
CA CYS A 61 8.74 6.66 5.28
C CYS A 61 8.06 7.41 6.44
N GLU A 62 6.87 7.98 6.21
CA GLU A 62 6.07 8.64 7.25
C GLU A 62 5.71 7.66 8.37
N TRP A 63 5.22 6.45 8.03
CA TRP A 63 4.92 5.44 9.04
C TRP A 63 6.18 4.97 9.78
N GLN A 64 7.32 4.80 9.10
CA GLN A 64 8.57 4.39 9.73
C GLN A 64 9.09 5.45 10.72
N ASP A 65 8.98 6.73 10.37
CA ASP A 65 9.38 7.82 11.26
C ASP A 65 8.48 7.91 12.50
N ALA A 66 7.17 7.75 12.32
CA ALA A 66 6.21 7.69 13.41
C ALA A 66 6.51 6.52 14.37
N GLN A 67 6.82 5.33 13.84
CA GLN A 67 7.20 4.18 14.67
C GLN A 67 8.52 4.42 15.43
N ARG A 68 9.51 5.04 14.78
CA ARG A 68 10.78 5.35 15.42
C ARG A 68 10.57 6.31 16.59
N THR A 69 9.82 7.38 16.36
CA THR A 69 9.49 8.39 17.38
C THR A 69 8.70 7.79 18.53
N ALA A 70 7.78 6.85 18.24
CA ALA A 70 7.02 6.14 19.28
C ALA A 70 7.90 5.26 20.19
N CYS A 71 9.05 4.78 19.70
CA CYS A 71 9.92 3.84 20.39
C CYS A 71 11.27 4.45 20.85
N SER A 72 11.50 5.74 20.62
CA SER A 72 12.76 6.44 20.96
C SER A 72 12.67 7.25 22.26
N GLY A 73 11.77 6.87 23.17
CA GLY A 73 11.61 7.48 24.50
C GLY A 73 12.66 7.03 25.51
#